data_AF-A0A963KHE0-F1
#
_entry.id   AF-A0A963KHE0-F1
#
_cell.length_a   1.000
_cell.length_b   1.000
_cell.length_c   1.000
_cell.angle_alpha   90.00
_cell.angle_beta   90.00
_cell.angle_gamma   90.00
#
_symmetry.space_group_name_H-M   'P 1'
#
loop_
_entity.id
_entity.type
_entity.pdbx_description
1 polymer ?
#
loop_
_entity_poly.entity_id
_entity_poly.type
_entity_poly.pdbx_seq_one_letter_code
_entity_poly.pdbx_strand_id
1 'polypeptide(L)'
;MKLPAMYLTLALAALTPPLAAQSDTDRVLELREAQQREWIEQTRARYQAEFRKQEIACYQRFAVNDCLQDSRRTERELMADLRRQEILINDAQRKRRAARQLLRTDEKLHGQGEP
;
A
#
# COMPACT_ATOMS: atom_id res chain seq x y z
N MET A 1 -45.00 -7.27 -54.03
CA MET A 1 -45.57 -7.91 -52.82
C MET A 1 -44.61 -8.97 -52.32
N LYS A 2 -44.40 -8.98 -51.00
CA LYS A 2 -43.71 -9.99 -50.15
C LYS A 2 -42.19 -9.89 -50.06
N LEU A 3 -41.73 -9.22 -48.99
CA LEU A 3 -40.45 -9.53 -48.31
C LEU A 3 -40.68 -10.69 -47.34
N PRO A 4 -39.65 -11.51 -47.08
CA PRO A 4 -39.32 -11.89 -45.72
C PRO A 4 -37.86 -11.51 -45.43
N ALA A 5 -37.60 -10.58 -44.52
CA ALA A 5 -37.53 -10.87 -43.08
C ALA A 5 -36.43 -11.90 -42.76
N MET A 6 -35.15 -11.57 -43.01
CA MET A 6 -34.03 -12.30 -42.40
C MET A 6 -32.73 -11.48 -42.39
N TYR A 7 -32.80 -10.19 -42.04
CA TYR A 7 -31.61 -9.38 -41.74
C TYR A 7 -31.79 -8.75 -40.36
N LEU A 8 -31.86 -9.56 -39.30
CA LEU A 8 -31.82 -9.02 -37.94
C LEU A 8 -31.49 -10.06 -36.85
N THR A 9 -30.38 -10.78 -36.99
CA THR A 9 -29.72 -11.35 -35.81
C THR A 9 -28.35 -10.70 -35.66
N LEU A 10 -28.45 -9.46 -35.16
CA LEU A 10 -27.38 -8.68 -34.57
C LEU A 10 -26.57 -9.57 -33.63
N ALA A 11 -25.34 -9.90 -34.03
CA ALA A 11 -24.34 -10.50 -33.15
C ALA A 11 -23.99 -9.48 -32.06
N LEU A 12 -24.69 -9.53 -30.94
CA LEU A 12 -24.47 -8.69 -29.77
C LEU A 12 -24.33 -9.56 -28.52
N ALA A 13 -23.33 -10.43 -28.51
CA ALA A 13 -23.01 -11.26 -27.35
C ALA A 13 -21.50 -11.36 -27.17
N ALA A 14 -20.83 -10.23 -26.94
CA ALA A 14 -19.49 -10.20 -26.39
C ALA A 14 -19.15 -8.79 -25.93
N LEU A 15 -19.50 -8.43 -24.68
CA LEU A 15 -18.87 -7.36 -23.89
C LEU A 15 -19.47 -7.38 -22.46
N THR A 16 -19.42 -8.53 -21.79
CA THR A 16 -19.53 -8.57 -20.32
C THR A 16 -18.12 -8.47 -19.75
N PRO A 17 -17.70 -7.31 -19.20
CA PRO A 17 -16.41 -7.22 -18.53
C PRO A 17 -16.43 -8.11 -17.26
N PRO A 18 -15.36 -8.88 -16.98
CA PRO A 18 -15.32 -9.74 -15.81
C PRO A 18 -15.16 -8.89 -14.53
N LEU A 19 -16.20 -8.87 -13.68
CA LEU A 19 -16.17 -8.25 -12.35
C LEU A 19 -15.14 -8.88 -11.39
N ALA A 20 -14.64 -10.09 -11.70
CA ALA A 20 -13.73 -10.85 -10.82
C ALA A 20 -12.28 -10.34 -10.80
N ALA A 21 -11.85 -9.49 -11.73
CA ALA A 21 -10.46 -9.05 -11.82
C ALA A 21 -10.04 -8.05 -10.72
N GLN A 22 -10.99 -7.34 -10.10
CA GLN A 22 -10.70 -6.26 -9.14
C GLN A 22 -10.26 -6.77 -7.76
N SER A 23 -10.79 -7.91 -7.32
CA SER A 23 -10.48 -8.49 -6.00
C SER A 23 -9.07 -9.06 -5.92
N ASP A 24 -8.55 -9.61 -7.02
CA ASP A 24 -7.21 -10.21 -7.03
C ASP A 24 -6.11 -9.16 -7.01
N THR A 25 -6.28 -8.05 -7.74
CA THR A 25 -5.35 -6.92 -7.68
C THR A 25 -5.27 -6.31 -6.28
N ASP A 26 -6.40 -6.26 -5.59
CA ASP A 26 -6.49 -5.74 -4.23
C ASP A 26 -5.78 -6.65 -3.21
N ARG A 27 -5.94 -7.97 -3.32
CA ARG A 27 -5.22 -8.94 -2.47
C ARG A 27 -3.71 -8.88 -2.69
N VAL A 28 -3.26 -8.79 -3.94
CA VAL A 28 -1.83 -8.67 -4.27
C VAL A 28 -1.24 -7.39 -3.70
N LEU A 29 -1.97 -6.28 -3.78
CA LEU A 29 -1.53 -5.00 -3.21
C LEU A 29 -1.43 -5.06 -1.69
N GLU A 30 -2.44 -5.63 -1.01
CA GLU A 30 -2.43 -5.80 0.45
C GLU A 30 -1.28 -6.69 0.92
N LEU A 31 -0.97 -7.77 0.18
CA LEU A 31 0.19 -8.61 0.46
C LEU A 31 1.50 -7.83 0.33
N ARG A 32 1.67 -7.04 -0.75
CA ARG A 32 2.86 -6.21 -0.94
C ARG A 32 3.02 -5.17 0.18
N GLU A 33 1.93 -4.54 0.60
CA GLU A 33 1.95 -3.59 1.73
C GLU A 33 2.35 -4.28 3.04
N ALA A 34 1.84 -5.49 3.30
CA ALA A 34 2.22 -6.28 4.46
C ALA A 34 3.71 -6.63 4.46
N GLN A 35 4.24 -7.09 3.31
CA GLN A 35 5.67 -7.37 3.14
C GLN A 35 6.52 -6.12 3.35
N GLN A 36 6.09 -4.96 2.84
CA GLN A 36 6.82 -3.71 3.03
C GLN A 36 6.84 -3.28 4.50
N ARG A 37 5.74 -3.45 5.23
CA ARG A 37 5.69 -3.17 6.67
C ARG A 37 6.61 -4.08 7.45
N GLU A 38 6.59 -5.36 7.14
CA GLU A 38 7.49 -6.34 7.75
C GLU A 38 8.96 -5.97 7.48
N TRP A 39 9.30 -5.60 6.25
CA TRP A 39 10.64 -5.14 5.92
C TRP A 39 11.03 -3.88 6.71
N ILE A 40 10.13 -2.91 6.88
CA ILE A 40 10.38 -1.70 7.70
C ILE A 40 10.67 -2.09 9.15
N GLU A 41 9.88 -2.98 9.74
CA GLU A 41 10.08 -3.41 11.14
C GLU A 41 11.39 -4.19 11.32
N GLN A 42 11.70 -5.12 10.41
CA GLN A 42 12.98 -5.84 10.41
C GLN A 42 14.16 -4.87 10.27
N THR A 43 14.04 -3.90 9.36
CA THR A 43 15.06 -2.87 9.14
C THR A 43 15.25 -2.01 10.39
N ARG A 44 14.15 -1.55 11.02
CA ARG A 44 14.19 -0.80 12.27
C ARG A 44 14.92 -1.59 13.36
N ALA A 45 14.54 -2.84 13.59
CA ALA A 45 15.15 -3.69 14.62
C ALA A 45 16.65 -3.91 14.36
N ARG A 46 17.04 -4.16 13.10
CA ARG A 46 18.45 -4.31 12.70
C ARG A 46 19.24 -3.06 13.04
N TYR A 47 18.78 -1.88 12.59
CA TYR A 47 19.53 -0.64 12.81
C TYR A 47 19.55 -0.21 14.27
N GLN A 48 18.48 -0.44 15.03
CA GLN A 48 18.51 -0.24 16.49
C GLN A 48 19.60 -1.08 17.16
N ALA A 49 19.78 -2.34 16.74
CA ALA A 49 20.85 -3.18 17.25
C ALA A 49 22.24 -2.64 16.86
N GLU A 50 22.40 -2.15 15.63
CA GLU A 50 23.65 -1.54 15.16
C GLU A 50 23.97 -0.23 15.90
N PHE A 51 22.99 0.64 16.15
CA PHE A 51 23.22 1.88 16.91
C PHE A 51 23.63 1.61 18.35
N ARG A 52 23.06 0.58 19.00
CA ARG A 52 23.52 0.14 20.33
C ARG A 52 24.98 -0.30 20.32
N LYS A 53 25.41 -1.06 19.30
CA LYS A 53 26.83 -1.45 19.15
C LYS A 53 27.72 -0.23 18.89
N GLN A 54 27.24 0.71 18.07
CA GLN A 54 27.97 1.93 17.74
C GLN A 54 28.14 2.84 18.96
N GLU A 55 27.12 2.95 19.81
CA GLU A 55 27.20 3.69 21.07
C GLU A 55 28.27 3.10 22.00
N ILE A 56 28.32 1.77 22.15
CA ILE A 56 29.40 1.09 22.91
C ILE A 56 30.77 1.39 22.30
N ALA A 57 30.89 1.35 20.97
CA ALA A 57 32.14 1.65 20.27
C ALA A 57 32.58 3.12 20.45
N CYS A 58 31.65 4.07 20.59
CA CYS A 58 31.98 5.47 20.83
C CYS A 58 32.72 5.68 22.15
N TYR A 59 32.40 4.91 23.20
CA TYR A 59 33.08 5.00 24.49
C TYR A 59 34.54 4.54 24.45
N GLN A 60 34.98 3.87 23.40
CA GLN A 60 36.39 3.48 23.20
C GLN A 60 37.21 4.54 22.44
N ARG A 61 36.59 5.67 22.06
CA ARG A 61 37.24 6.75 21.28
C ARG A 61 37.63 7.91 22.18
N PHE A 62 38.62 8.70 21.79
CA PHE A 62 38.98 9.93 22.50
C PHE A 62 37.90 11.01 22.41
N ALA A 63 37.30 11.20 21.23
CA ALA A 63 36.21 12.15 21.01
C ALA A 63 34.83 11.51 21.22
N VAL A 64 34.55 11.03 22.44
CA VAL A 64 33.31 10.30 22.76
C VAL A 64 32.07 11.13 22.46
N ASN A 65 32.04 12.40 22.91
CA ASN A 65 30.87 13.26 22.74
C ASN A 65 30.51 13.48 21.27
N ASP A 66 31.48 13.80 20.43
CA ASP A 66 31.26 14.01 19.00
C ASP A 66 30.74 12.72 18.33
N CYS A 67 31.34 11.58 18.67
CA CYS A 67 30.88 10.27 18.20
C CYS A 67 29.43 9.98 18.59
N LEU A 68 29.06 10.22 19.84
CA LEU A 68 27.69 10.01 20.32
C LEU A 68 26.69 10.95 19.64
N GLN A 69 27.06 12.20 19.40
CA GLN A 69 26.20 13.16 18.70
C GLN A 69 25.95 12.73 17.25
N ASP A 70 27.00 12.31 16.54
CA ASP A 70 26.89 11.83 15.16
C ASP A 70 26.08 10.54 15.07
N SER A 71 26.31 9.58 15.98
CA SER A 71 25.53 8.34 16.08
C SER A 71 24.04 8.63 16.26
N ARG A 72 23.70 9.49 17.24
CA ARG A 72 22.30 9.89 17.52
C ARG A 72 21.67 10.68 16.38
N ARG A 73 22.45 11.52 15.67
CA ARG A 73 21.95 12.23 14.47
C ARG A 73 21.57 11.22 13.39
N THR A 74 22.48 10.31 13.09
CA THR A 74 22.27 9.26 12.07
C THR A 74 21.08 8.37 12.42
N GLU A 75 20.94 8.00 13.70
CA GLU A 75 19.78 7.24 14.19
C GLU A 75 18.48 8.00 13.96
N ARG A 76 18.41 9.28 14.36
CA ARG A 76 17.19 10.09 14.17
C ARG A 76 16.81 10.22 12.71
N GLU A 77 17.77 10.48 11.83
CA GLU A 77 17.54 10.60 10.39
C GLU A 77 16.97 9.30 9.81
N LEU A 78 17.65 8.17 10.07
CA LEU A 78 17.20 6.88 9.55
C LEU A 78 15.81 6.48 10.09
N MET A 79 15.58 6.67 11.39
CA MET A 79 14.28 6.33 11.99
C MET A 79 13.17 7.25 11.48
N ALA A 80 13.46 8.53 11.25
CA ALA A 80 12.52 9.45 10.61
C ALA A 80 12.20 9.01 9.17
N ASP A 81 13.17 8.54 8.41
CA ASP A 81 12.99 8.06 7.04
C ASP A 81 12.11 6.81 6.98
N LEU A 82 12.37 5.83 7.86
CA LEU A 82 11.50 4.65 8.00
C LEU A 82 10.08 5.05 8.40
N ARG A 83 9.93 6.01 9.32
CA ARG A 83 8.62 6.52 9.74
C ARG A 83 7.88 7.21 8.59
N ARG A 84 8.56 8.00 7.75
CA ARG A 84 7.96 8.63 6.57
C ARG A 84 7.43 7.57 5.59
N GLN A 85 8.20 6.52 5.33
CA GLN A 85 7.76 5.41 4.48
C GLN A 85 6.49 4.74 5.02
N GLU A 86 6.45 4.47 6.32
CA GLU A 86 5.26 3.88 6.96
C GLU A 86 4.02 4.79 6.87
N ILE A 87 4.19 6.10 7.03
CA ILE A 87 3.09 7.08 6.87
C ILE A 87 2.54 7.05 5.44
N LEU A 88 3.40 6.95 4.42
CA LEU A 88 2.97 6.87 3.02
C LEU A 88 2.12 5.62 2.76
N ILE A 89 2.53 4.47 3.31
CA ILE A 89 1.77 3.22 3.20
C ILE A 89 0.40 3.37 3.90
N ASN A 90 0.38 3.95 5.11
CA ASN A 90 -0.84 4.19 5.86
C ASN A 90 -1.82 5.10 5.12
N ASP A 91 -1.32 6.18 4.51
CA ASP A 91 -2.15 7.12 3.76
C ASP A 91 -2.71 6.49 2.48
N ALA A 92 -1.88 5.76 1.73
CA ALA A 92 -2.31 5.02 0.54
C ALA A 92 -3.42 4.00 0.87
N GLN A 93 -3.24 3.24 1.95
CA GLN A 93 -4.23 2.27 2.43
C GLN A 93 -5.54 2.96 2.85
N ARG A 94 -5.45 4.10 3.57
CA ARG A 94 -6.63 4.88 3.97
C ARG A 94 -7.43 5.36 2.75
N LYS A 95 -6.76 5.95 1.76
CA LYS A 95 -7.38 6.44 0.53
C LYS A 95 -8.08 5.32 -0.24
N ARG A 96 -7.41 4.16 -0.37
CA ARG A 96 -8.00 3.00 -1.05
C ARG A 96 -9.25 2.48 -0.33
N ARG A 97 -9.21 2.38 1.00
CA ARG A 97 -10.39 1.96 1.79
C ARG A 97 -11.55 2.93 1.66
N ALA A 98 -11.27 4.24 1.66
CA ALA A 98 -12.29 5.25 1.42
C ALA A 98 -12.91 5.11 0.02
N ALA A 99 -12.09 4.95 -1.02
CA ALA A 99 -12.57 4.75 -2.39
C ALA A 99 -13.46 3.49 -2.52
N ARG A 100 -13.05 2.35 -1.93
CA ARG A 100 -13.86 1.13 -1.92
C ARG A 100 -15.20 1.34 -1.21
N GLN A 101 -15.21 2.11 -0.12
CA GLN A 101 -16.45 2.39 0.59
C GLN A 101 -17.41 3.23 -0.24
N LEU A 102 -16.91 4.22 -0.98
CA LEU A 102 -17.72 5.03 -1.87
C LEU A 102 -18.35 4.18 -2.98
N LEU A 103 -17.57 3.33 -3.64
CA LEU A 103 -18.07 2.42 -4.68
C LEU A 103 -19.18 1.49 -4.14
N ARG A 104 -19.01 0.93 -2.95
CA ARG A 104 -20.03 0.08 -2.32
C ARG A 104 -21.30 0.84 -1.96
N THR A 105 -21.19 2.10 -1.57
CA THR A 105 -22.37 2.92 -1.29
C THR A 105 -23.11 3.27 -2.58
N ASP A 106 -22.37 3.62 -3.63
CA ASP A 106 -22.91 3.94 -4.95
C ASP A 106 -23.68 2.75 -5.57
N GLU A 107 -23.07 1.56 -5.56
CA GLU A 107 -23.71 0.32 -6.04
C GLU A 107 -25.02 0.03 -5.29
N LYS A 108 -25.06 0.24 -3.97
CA LYS A 108 -26.29 0.07 -3.18
C LYS A 108 -27.37 1.07 -3.54
N LEU A 109 -27.00 2.33 -3.80
CA LEU A 109 -27.96 3.38 -4.15
C LEU A 109 -28.55 3.14 -5.55
N HIS A 110 -27.72 2.73 -6.50
CA HIS A 110 -28.16 2.42 -7.85
C HIS A 110 -28.96 1.10 -7.93
N GLY A 111 -28.56 0.06 -7.19
CA GLY A 111 -29.28 -1.22 -7.15
C GLY A 111 -30.59 -1.21 -6.36
N GLN A 112 -30.84 -0.19 -5.51
CA GLN A 112 -32.12 0.01 -4.81
C GLN A 112 -33.12 0.86 -5.62
N GLY A 113 -32.74 1.35 -6.81
CA GLY A 113 -33.57 2.19 -7.69
C GLY A 113 -34.10 1.49 -8.93
N GLU A 114 -33.90 0.17 -9.09
CA GLU A 114 -34.40 -0.60 -10.23
C GLU A 114 -35.80 -1.18 -9.89
N PRO A 115 -36.87 -0.83 -10.64
CA PRO A 115 -38.25 -1.26 -10.36
C PRO A 115 -38.52 -2.75 -10.61
#